data_AF-A0A1I2WG74-F1
#
_entry.id   AF-A0A1I2WG74-F1
#
_cell.length_a   1.000
_cell.length_b   1.000
_cell.length_c   1.000
_cell.angle_alpha   90.00
_cell.angle_beta   90.00
_cell.angle_gamma   90.00
#
_symmetry.space_group_name_H-M   'P 1'
#
loop_
_entity.id
_entity.type
_entity.pdbx_description
1 polymer ?
#
loop_
_entity_poly.entity_id
_entity_poly.type
_entity_poly.pdbx_seq_one_letter_code
_entity_poly.pdbx_strand_id
1 'polypeptide(L)'
;MEQLNDLIRAQLKRDLIRDRALPFEPEFHRTTDLERSILDRFGRPGAEFIISQYDLVPSFDATCPWQIEGMEAIDAVEQVLSPLRRLLPEFLTTLEERIRWVVPVRSEGAWKLVYLVDRALYDGRPYYELIVGGAPNPTPRLSERAEAMGWIVPQSMRELCMVHDGLGALEGGMLASRNLVDLGELMDPIAKEQGFLPDDYQFQDLLEFCSDGAGNCQAFHRHSRDDADPLTVDWDHETREISGEMPFFEFADERLLGQILDEE
;
A
#
# COMPACT_ATOMS: atom_id res chain seq x y z
N MET A 1 21.80 16.75 -19.44
CA MET A 1 20.48 16.63 -18.78
C MET A 1 19.97 18.02 -18.47
N GLU A 2 18.71 18.27 -18.77
CA GLU A 2 18.05 19.53 -18.44
C GLU A 2 17.71 19.57 -16.96
N GLN A 3 17.81 20.73 -16.32
CA GLN A 3 17.51 20.87 -14.89
C GLN A 3 16.03 21.19 -14.68
N LEU A 4 15.39 20.48 -13.76
CA LEU A 4 13.99 20.68 -13.37
C LEU A 4 13.83 21.94 -12.49
N ASN A 5 13.86 23.11 -13.13
CA ASN A 5 13.71 24.41 -12.47
C ASN A 5 12.23 24.77 -12.14
N ASP A 6 12.02 25.82 -11.36
CA ASP A 6 10.69 26.23 -10.86
C ASP A 6 9.68 26.52 -11.96
N LEU A 7 10.11 27.13 -13.08
CA LEU A 7 9.24 27.41 -14.21
C LEU A 7 8.73 26.12 -14.86
N ILE A 8 9.63 25.16 -15.08
CA ILE A 8 9.28 23.84 -15.62
C ILE A 8 8.38 23.09 -14.65
N ARG A 9 8.68 23.10 -13.34
CA ARG A 9 7.84 22.47 -12.30
C ARG A 9 6.42 23.04 -12.30
N ALA A 10 6.28 24.37 -12.36
CA ALA A 10 4.98 25.03 -12.38
C ALA A 10 4.18 24.72 -13.65
N GLN A 11 4.86 24.53 -14.79
CA GLN A 11 4.23 24.07 -16.03
C GLN A 11 3.75 22.63 -15.90
N LEU A 12 4.64 21.70 -15.56
CA LEU A 12 4.33 20.27 -15.43
C LEU A 12 3.23 20.02 -14.40
N LYS A 13 3.24 20.74 -13.27
CA LYS A 13 2.19 20.61 -12.26
C LYS A 13 0.81 20.96 -12.81
N ARG A 14 0.71 21.95 -13.69
CA ARG A 14 -0.56 22.28 -14.36
C ARG A 14 -0.94 21.23 -15.38
N ASP A 15 0.02 20.72 -16.14
CA ASP A 15 -0.20 19.74 -17.19
C ASP A 15 -0.57 18.35 -16.64
N LEU A 16 -0.12 18.00 -15.44
CA LEU A 16 -0.48 16.74 -14.76
C LEU A 16 -1.90 16.72 -14.20
N ILE A 17 -2.59 17.87 -14.11
CA ILE A 17 -3.98 17.89 -13.66
C ILE A 17 -4.85 17.20 -14.73
N ARG A 18 -5.56 16.15 -14.33
CA ARG A 18 -6.54 15.47 -15.20
C ARG A 18 -7.77 16.34 -15.41
N ASP A 19 -8.21 16.48 -16.66
CA ASP A 19 -9.45 17.17 -16.98
C ASP A 19 -10.65 16.21 -16.83
N ARG A 20 -11.43 16.41 -15.76
CA ARG A 20 -12.62 15.58 -15.48
C ARG A 20 -13.74 15.74 -16.50
N ALA A 21 -13.68 16.74 -17.38
CA ALA A 21 -14.64 16.91 -18.47
C ALA A 21 -14.33 16.02 -19.69
N LEU A 22 -13.13 15.44 -19.76
CA LEU A 22 -12.71 14.57 -20.84
C LEU A 22 -12.93 13.08 -20.48
N PRO A 23 -13.04 12.18 -21.48
CA PRO A 23 -13.15 10.76 -21.22
C PRO A 23 -11.94 10.22 -20.46
N PHE A 24 -12.17 9.27 -19.55
CA PHE A 24 -11.14 8.73 -18.65
C PHE A 24 -9.91 8.20 -19.38
N GLU A 25 -10.09 7.32 -20.37
CA GLU A 25 -9.01 6.60 -21.02
C GLU A 25 -8.01 7.54 -21.76
N PRO A 26 -8.44 8.47 -22.63
CA PRO A 26 -7.54 9.48 -23.21
C PRO A 26 -6.79 10.33 -22.18
N GLU A 27 -7.45 10.75 -21.10
CA GLU A 27 -6.80 11.55 -20.05
C GLU A 27 -5.81 10.73 -19.22
N PHE A 28 -6.14 9.48 -18.94
CA PHE A 28 -5.27 8.54 -18.27
C PHE A 28 -3.99 8.32 -19.11
N HIS A 29 -4.14 8.06 -20.40
CA HIS A 29 -3.03 7.90 -21.34
C HIS A 29 -2.14 9.14 -21.40
N ARG A 30 -2.74 10.32 -21.58
CA ARG A 30 -2.02 11.60 -21.64
C ARG A 30 -1.21 11.85 -20.37
N THR A 31 -1.80 11.60 -19.20
CA THR A 31 -1.15 11.83 -17.91
C THR A 31 0.02 10.88 -17.74
N THR A 32 -0.20 9.60 -18.02
CA THR A 32 0.81 8.53 -17.92
C THR A 32 2.00 8.78 -18.86
N ASP A 33 1.74 9.19 -20.11
CA ASP A 33 2.79 9.53 -21.07
C ASP A 33 3.61 10.76 -20.62
N LEU A 34 2.94 11.76 -20.05
CA LEU A 34 3.60 12.95 -19.51
C LEU A 34 4.49 12.58 -18.31
N GLU A 35 3.96 11.81 -17.38
CA GLU A 35 4.66 11.26 -16.22
C GLU A 35 5.91 10.48 -16.64
N ARG A 36 5.78 9.59 -17.63
CA ARG A 36 6.93 8.87 -18.21
C ARG A 36 7.96 9.82 -18.80
N SER A 37 7.52 10.83 -19.57
CA SER A 37 8.43 11.81 -20.19
C SER A 37 9.21 12.62 -19.15
N ILE A 38 8.61 12.89 -17.98
CA ILE A 38 9.26 13.57 -16.86
C ILE A 38 10.38 12.69 -16.31
N LEU A 39 10.11 11.40 -16.07
CA LEU A 39 11.11 10.45 -15.59
C LEU A 39 12.28 10.29 -16.56
N ASP A 40 11.99 10.14 -17.85
CA ASP A 40 13.04 9.90 -18.85
C ASP A 40 13.91 11.15 -19.10
N ARG A 41 13.33 12.35 -18.97
CA ARG A 41 14.07 13.61 -19.15
C ARG A 41 14.86 14.03 -17.92
N PHE A 42 14.30 13.83 -16.73
CA PHE A 42 14.84 14.39 -15.48
C PHE A 42 15.37 13.35 -14.50
N GLY A 43 15.17 12.05 -14.73
CA GLY A 43 15.62 10.98 -13.83
C GLY A 43 15.03 11.11 -12.43
N ARG A 44 15.87 10.92 -11.40
CA ARG A 44 15.47 11.00 -9.98
C ARG A 44 14.80 12.32 -9.60
N PRO A 45 15.29 13.51 -9.98
CA PRO A 45 14.54 14.76 -9.80
C PRO A 45 13.12 14.76 -10.37
N GLY A 46 12.88 14.04 -11.47
CA GLY A 46 11.56 13.82 -12.05
C GLY A 46 10.68 12.93 -11.17
N ALA A 47 11.23 11.83 -10.65
CA ALA A 47 10.55 10.94 -9.71
C ALA A 47 10.13 11.66 -8.42
N GLU A 48 11.06 12.41 -7.82
CA GLU A 48 10.79 13.23 -6.63
C GLU A 48 9.69 14.28 -6.87
N PHE A 49 9.65 14.86 -8.08
CA PHE A 49 8.58 15.78 -8.47
C PHE A 49 7.22 15.08 -8.61
N ILE A 50 7.17 13.93 -9.28
CA ILE A 50 5.96 13.11 -9.41
C ILE A 50 5.41 12.73 -8.03
N ILE A 51 6.28 12.20 -7.16
CA ILE A 51 5.93 11.81 -5.79
C ILE A 51 5.31 12.98 -5.02
N SER A 52 5.85 14.20 -5.19
CA SER A 52 5.31 15.40 -4.56
C SER A 52 3.92 15.84 -5.04
N GLN A 53 3.37 15.26 -6.09
CA GLN A 53 1.98 15.50 -6.50
C GLN A 53 0.97 14.75 -5.64
N TYR A 54 1.41 13.78 -4.83
CA TYR A 54 0.57 12.95 -3.95
C TYR A 54 0.71 13.33 -2.46
N ASP A 55 1.03 14.60 -2.16
CA ASP A 55 1.28 15.09 -0.79
C ASP A 55 2.38 14.30 -0.03
N LEU A 56 3.33 13.75 -0.80
CA LEU A 56 4.53 13.08 -0.31
C LEU A 56 5.75 13.96 -0.57
N VAL A 57 6.42 14.44 0.47
CA VAL A 57 7.56 15.35 0.33
C VAL A 57 8.87 14.57 0.49
N PRO A 58 9.69 14.41 -0.57
CA PRO A 58 11.00 13.76 -0.44
C PRO A 58 11.86 14.39 0.66
N SER A 59 12.44 13.56 1.53
CA SER A 59 13.34 14.00 2.61
C SER A 59 14.38 12.94 2.94
N PHE A 60 15.61 13.36 3.19
CA PHE A 60 16.76 12.50 3.52
C PHE A 60 17.44 12.92 4.82
N ASP A 61 16.72 13.60 5.70
CA ASP A 61 17.31 14.10 6.95
C ASP A 61 17.72 12.96 7.91
N ALA A 62 18.58 13.30 8.88
CA ALA A 62 19.16 12.35 9.83
C ALA A 62 18.13 11.61 10.71
N THR A 63 16.85 12.02 10.71
CA THR A 63 15.77 11.34 11.43
C THR A 63 15.05 10.28 10.59
N CYS A 64 15.44 10.09 9.32
CA CYS A 64 14.91 9.04 8.44
C CYS A 64 15.20 7.64 9.02
N PRO A 65 14.20 6.77 9.23
CA PRO A 65 14.43 5.49 9.91
C PRO A 65 15.27 4.51 9.08
N TRP A 66 15.27 4.64 7.75
CA TRP A 66 15.97 3.71 6.87
C TRP A 66 17.42 4.10 6.56
N GLN A 67 17.77 5.39 6.67
CA GLN A 67 19.13 5.92 6.43
C GLN A 67 19.73 5.46 5.07
N ILE A 68 18.95 5.52 3.99
CA ILE A 68 19.32 5.02 2.65
C ILE A 68 19.84 6.12 1.69
N GLU A 69 20.28 7.27 2.21
CA GLU A 69 20.74 8.38 1.37
C GLU A 69 21.96 7.96 0.53
N GLY A 70 21.91 8.21 -0.77
CA GLY A 70 22.99 7.88 -1.71
C GLY A 70 23.08 6.40 -2.12
N MET A 71 22.20 5.54 -1.63
CA MET A 71 22.13 4.14 -2.07
C MET A 71 21.48 4.01 -3.46
N GLU A 72 21.90 3.00 -4.20
CA GLU A 72 21.17 2.53 -5.39
C GLU A 72 19.85 1.88 -4.96
N ALA A 73 18.86 1.91 -5.85
CA ALA A 73 17.50 1.48 -5.52
C ALA A 73 17.44 0.01 -5.07
N ILE A 74 18.18 -0.88 -5.74
CA ILE A 74 18.23 -2.31 -5.41
C ILE A 74 18.90 -2.56 -4.06
N ASP A 75 19.97 -1.82 -3.73
CA ASP A 75 20.65 -1.94 -2.43
C ASP A 75 19.73 -1.47 -1.29
N ALA A 76 18.95 -0.40 -1.54
CA ALA A 76 17.96 0.09 -0.59
C ALA A 76 16.84 -0.93 -0.37
N VAL A 77 16.34 -1.57 -1.43
CA VAL A 77 15.36 -2.68 -1.34
C VAL A 77 15.93 -3.81 -0.49
N GLU A 78 17.14 -4.30 -0.78
CA GLU A 78 17.74 -5.39 -0.01
C GLU A 78 17.95 -5.02 1.46
N GLN A 79 18.46 -3.80 1.75
CA GLN A 79 18.64 -3.36 3.13
C GLN A 79 17.32 -3.32 3.90
N VAL A 80 16.26 -2.76 3.31
CA VAL A 80 15.00 -2.52 4.01
C VAL A 80 14.15 -3.79 4.08
N LEU A 81 14.04 -4.52 2.97
CA LEU A 81 13.08 -5.62 2.80
C LEU A 81 13.70 -7.02 3.03
N SER A 82 15.01 -7.13 3.28
CA SER A 82 15.65 -8.43 3.59
C SER A 82 14.96 -9.24 4.69
N PRO A 83 14.39 -8.66 5.77
CA PRO A 83 13.68 -9.46 6.77
C PRO A 83 12.42 -10.15 6.22
N LEU A 84 11.82 -9.59 5.15
CA LEU A 84 10.62 -10.12 4.50
C LEU A 84 10.93 -11.03 3.30
N ARG A 85 12.20 -11.20 2.90
CA ARG A 85 12.58 -11.95 1.69
C ARG A 85 12.04 -13.38 1.63
N ARG A 86 11.89 -14.04 2.78
CA ARG A 86 11.33 -15.40 2.85
C ARG A 86 9.80 -15.43 2.93
N LEU A 87 9.19 -14.31 3.28
CA LEU A 87 7.75 -14.17 3.53
C LEU A 87 7.04 -13.59 2.30
N LEU A 88 7.73 -12.79 1.50
CA LEU A 88 7.24 -12.17 0.25
C LEU A 88 8.17 -12.48 -0.94
N PRO A 89 8.47 -13.77 -1.22
CA PRO A 89 9.50 -14.13 -2.20
C PRO A 89 9.16 -13.67 -3.63
N GLU A 90 7.91 -13.78 -4.07
CA GLU A 90 7.54 -13.46 -5.45
C GLU A 90 7.51 -11.95 -5.66
N PHE A 91 6.84 -11.22 -4.76
CA PHE A 91 6.80 -9.76 -4.78
C PHE A 91 8.20 -9.16 -4.75
N LEU A 92 9.09 -9.61 -3.85
CA LEU A 92 10.41 -9.01 -3.73
C LEU A 92 11.30 -9.32 -4.94
N THR A 93 11.19 -10.51 -5.52
CA THR A 93 11.91 -10.84 -6.76
C THR A 93 11.49 -9.89 -7.89
N THR A 94 10.19 -9.72 -8.11
CA THR A 94 9.66 -8.83 -9.16
C THR A 94 9.94 -7.36 -8.85
N LEU A 95 9.89 -6.95 -7.59
CA LEU A 95 10.24 -5.59 -7.18
C LEU A 95 11.69 -5.27 -7.53
N GLU A 96 12.64 -6.17 -7.23
CA GLU A 96 14.07 -5.98 -7.53
C GLU A 96 14.35 -5.85 -9.03
N GLU A 97 13.59 -6.56 -9.87
CA GLU A 97 13.70 -6.48 -11.33
C GLU A 97 13.17 -5.16 -11.91
N ARG A 98 12.19 -4.54 -11.24
CA ARG A 98 11.42 -3.40 -11.77
C ARG A 98 11.64 -2.09 -11.03
N ILE A 99 12.31 -2.13 -9.87
CA ILE A 99 12.54 -0.94 -9.04
C ILE A 99 13.45 0.05 -9.76
N ARG A 100 12.99 1.29 -9.86
CA ARG A 100 13.78 2.37 -10.46
C ARG A 100 14.36 3.32 -9.43
N TRP A 101 13.56 3.68 -8.42
CA TRP A 101 14.01 4.53 -7.31
C TRP A 101 13.32 4.16 -6.00
N VAL A 102 14.06 4.34 -4.91
CA VAL A 102 13.53 4.31 -3.55
C VAL A 102 13.71 5.69 -2.92
N VAL A 103 12.60 6.29 -2.49
CA VAL A 103 12.57 7.68 -2.02
C VAL A 103 11.88 7.74 -0.65
N PRO A 104 12.60 8.05 0.44
CA PRO A 104 11.99 8.39 1.71
C PRO A 104 11.26 9.72 1.59
N VAL A 105 10.06 9.79 2.16
CA VAL A 105 9.18 10.95 2.09
C VAL A 105 8.56 11.25 3.45
N ARG A 106 8.15 12.51 3.63
CA ARG A 106 7.29 12.96 4.72
C ARG A 106 5.87 13.17 4.20
N SER A 107 4.90 12.68 4.96
CA SER A 107 3.47 12.86 4.69
C SER A 107 2.78 13.02 6.03
N GLU A 108 2.12 14.16 6.25
CA GLU A 108 1.42 14.48 7.51
C GLU A 108 2.29 14.31 8.78
N GLY A 109 3.59 14.59 8.67
CA GLY A 109 4.57 14.42 9.75
C GLY A 109 5.07 12.99 9.96
N ALA A 110 4.48 11.99 9.31
CA ALA A 110 4.96 10.62 9.32
C ALA A 110 6.02 10.37 8.22
N TRP A 111 6.92 9.43 8.47
CA TRP A 111 7.81 8.88 7.46
C TRP A 111 7.09 7.82 6.64
N LYS A 112 7.30 7.85 5.33
CA LYS A 112 6.96 6.77 4.40
C LYS A 112 8.15 6.50 3.48
N LEU A 113 8.21 5.31 2.91
CA LEU A 113 9.19 4.93 1.91
C LEU A 113 8.45 4.61 0.61
N VAL A 114 8.80 5.31 -0.46
CA VAL A 114 8.19 5.14 -1.78
C VAL A 114 9.13 4.32 -2.66
N TYR A 115 8.60 3.27 -3.24
CA TYR A 115 9.22 2.46 -4.27
C TYR A 115 8.56 2.81 -5.60
N LEU A 116 9.32 3.44 -6.50
CA LEU A 116 8.85 3.74 -7.85
C LEU A 116 9.24 2.59 -8.77
N VAL A 117 8.24 1.88 -9.26
CA VAL A 117 8.39 0.62 -10.00
C VAL A 117 7.95 0.82 -11.44
N ASP A 118 8.75 0.36 -12.42
CA ASP A 118 8.34 0.37 -13.83
C ASP A 118 7.27 -0.72 -14.07
N ARG A 119 6.21 -0.39 -14.81
CA ARG A 119 5.13 -1.30 -15.25
C ARG A 119 4.78 -1.05 -16.72
N ALA A 120 3.98 -1.92 -17.32
CA ALA A 120 3.35 -1.72 -18.62
C ALA A 120 1.83 -1.87 -18.54
N LEU A 121 1.11 -1.04 -19.30
CA LEU A 121 -0.33 -1.18 -19.53
C LEU A 121 -0.62 -2.40 -20.41
N TYR A 122 -1.89 -2.82 -20.48
CA TYR A 122 -2.38 -3.93 -21.31
C TYR A 122 -2.03 -3.81 -22.81
N ASP A 123 -1.72 -2.61 -23.30
CA ASP A 123 -1.27 -2.36 -24.67
C ASP A 123 0.26 -2.20 -24.83
N GLY A 124 1.01 -2.51 -23.77
CA GLY A 124 2.46 -2.49 -23.71
C GLY A 124 3.09 -1.13 -23.45
N ARG A 125 2.31 -0.07 -23.24
CA ARG A 125 2.87 1.25 -22.92
C ARG A 125 3.47 1.29 -21.51
N PRO A 126 4.69 1.81 -21.35
CA PRO A 126 5.34 1.86 -20.05
C PRO A 126 4.73 2.95 -19.17
N TYR A 127 4.50 2.61 -17.91
CA TYR A 127 4.13 3.55 -16.85
C TYR A 127 4.87 3.19 -15.56
N TYR A 128 4.50 3.80 -14.45
CA TYR A 128 5.01 3.42 -13.14
C TYR A 128 3.90 3.26 -12.11
N GLU A 129 4.22 2.51 -11.07
CA GLU A 129 3.44 2.43 -9.85
C GLU A 129 4.24 2.99 -8.68
N LEU A 130 3.53 3.55 -7.70
CA LEU A 130 4.10 3.97 -6.43
C LEU A 130 3.65 3.01 -5.34
N ILE A 131 4.53 2.10 -4.94
CA ILE A 131 4.34 1.29 -3.74
C ILE A 131 4.89 2.08 -2.55
N VAL A 132 4.13 2.13 -1.46
CA VAL A 132 4.40 2.95 -0.30
C VAL A 132 4.38 2.10 0.96
N GLY A 133 5.47 2.12 1.70
CA GLY A 133 5.59 1.50 3.02
C GLY A 133 5.62 2.54 4.13
N GLY A 134 4.90 2.31 5.22
CA GLY A 134 5.01 3.12 6.44
C GLY A 134 6.35 2.94 7.14
N ALA A 135 6.69 3.83 8.07
CA ALA A 135 7.88 3.66 8.90
C ALA A 135 7.84 2.34 9.70
N PRO A 136 9.00 1.71 9.97
CA PRO A 136 9.07 0.57 10.87
C PRO A 136 8.46 0.90 12.23
N ASN A 137 7.62 0.01 12.74
CA ASN A 137 6.95 0.12 14.03
C ASN A 137 7.22 -1.14 14.87
N PRO A 138 8.19 -1.13 15.79
CA PRO A 138 8.54 -2.30 16.61
C PRO A 138 7.51 -2.58 17.72
N THR A 139 6.59 -1.66 17.95
CA THR A 139 5.53 -1.79 18.97
C THR A 139 4.19 -1.41 18.35
N PRO A 140 3.73 -2.15 17.32
CA PRO A 140 2.47 -1.84 16.67
C PRO A 140 1.33 -1.99 17.66
N ARG A 141 0.33 -1.12 17.52
CA ARG A 141 -0.88 -1.11 18.34
C ARG A 141 -2.09 -1.04 17.43
N LEU A 142 -3.18 -1.63 17.87
CA LEU A 142 -4.47 -1.52 17.21
C LEU A 142 -5.20 -0.25 17.69
N SER A 143 -6.39 -0.01 17.15
CA SER A 143 -7.30 0.99 17.67
C SER A 143 -7.75 0.65 19.11
N GLU A 144 -8.09 1.67 19.91
CA GLU A 144 -8.58 1.47 21.29
C GLU A 144 -9.80 0.51 21.34
N ARG A 145 -10.65 0.57 20.31
CA ARG A 145 -11.81 -0.32 20.18
C ARG A 145 -11.39 -1.77 19.97
N ALA A 146 -10.52 -2.04 18.99
CA ALA A 146 -10.06 -3.40 18.72
C ALA A 146 -9.37 -4.00 19.95
N GLU A 147 -8.52 -3.23 20.64
CA GLU A 147 -7.90 -3.65 21.90
C GLU A 147 -8.94 -3.92 23.00
N ALA A 148 -9.98 -3.08 23.14
CA ALA A 148 -11.07 -3.30 24.10
C ALA A 148 -11.89 -4.57 23.78
N MET A 149 -11.95 -4.96 22.51
CA MET A 149 -12.56 -6.21 22.03
C MET A 149 -11.64 -7.43 22.19
N GLY A 150 -10.47 -7.25 22.81
CA GLY A 150 -9.50 -8.31 23.09
C GLY A 150 -8.67 -8.72 21.87
N TRP A 151 -8.68 -7.94 20.79
CA TRP A 151 -7.72 -8.15 19.71
C TRP A 151 -6.31 -7.76 20.16
N ILE A 152 -5.35 -8.53 19.67
CA ILE A 152 -3.94 -8.16 19.64
C ILE A 152 -3.50 -8.08 18.18
N VAL A 153 -2.45 -7.30 17.88
CA VAL A 153 -1.87 -7.29 16.53
C VAL A 153 -1.43 -8.72 16.20
N PRO A 154 -1.97 -9.35 15.13
CA PRO A 154 -1.57 -10.69 14.69
C PRO A 154 -0.07 -10.78 14.49
N GLN A 155 0.52 -11.95 14.77
CA GLN A 155 1.97 -12.12 14.73
C GLN A 155 2.54 -11.79 13.35
N SER A 156 1.91 -12.29 12.29
CA SER A 156 2.31 -12.03 10.90
C SER A 156 2.24 -10.54 10.52
N MET A 157 1.18 -9.84 10.91
CA MET A 157 1.08 -8.37 10.75
C MET A 157 2.18 -7.64 11.54
N ARG A 158 2.51 -8.10 12.76
CA ARG A 158 3.62 -7.53 13.54
C ARG A 158 4.95 -7.68 12.82
N GLU A 159 5.19 -8.82 12.16
CA GLU A 159 6.39 -9.05 11.35
C GLU A 159 6.48 -8.07 10.17
N LEU A 160 5.36 -7.81 9.49
CA LEU A 160 5.30 -6.75 8.48
C LEU A 160 5.60 -5.37 9.09
N CYS A 161 4.92 -5.00 10.18
CA CYS A 161 5.09 -3.70 10.85
C CYS A 161 6.54 -3.43 11.31
N MET A 162 7.32 -4.46 11.64
CA MET A 162 8.74 -4.30 11.99
C MET A 162 9.59 -3.76 10.84
N VAL A 163 9.11 -3.87 9.59
CA VAL A 163 9.76 -3.35 8.38
C VAL A 163 8.97 -2.17 7.81
N HIS A 164 7.66 -2.35 7.65
CA HIS A 164 6.72 -1.35 7.17
C HIS A 164 5.39 -1.41 7.93
N ASP A 165 5.04 -0.34 8.64
CA ASP A 165 3.71 -0.19 9.23
C ASP A 165 2.69 0.22 8.16
N GLY A 166 2.16 -0.78 7.45
CA GLY A 166 1.37 -0.66 6.22
C GLY A 166 2.24 -0.69 4.97
N LEU A 167 1.75 -1.35 3.91
CA LEU A 167 2.50 -1.55 2.66
C LEU A 167 1.55 -1.81 1.46
N GLY A 168 1.76 -1.11 0.35
CA GLY A 168 1.05 -1.33 -0.92
C GLY A 168 1.00 -0.08 -1.78
N ALA A 169 0.24 -0.11 -2.87
CA ALA A 169 -0.01 1.05 -3.72
C ALA A 169 -0.65 2.24 -2.97
N LEU A 170 -0.53 3.46 -3.52
CA LEU A 170 -1.02 4.67 -2.87
C LEU A 170 -2.52 4.66 -2.52
N GLU A 171 -3.34 4.10 -3.40
CA GLU A 171 -4.79 4.04 -3.26
C GLU A 171 -5.29 2.66 -2.81
N GLY A 172 -4.39 1.76 -2.37
CA GLY A 172 -4.77 0.43 -1.91
C GLY A 172 -3.61 -0.40 -1.40
N GLY A 173 -3.83 -1.19 -0.37
CA GLY A 173 -2.77 -2.01 0.23
C GLY A 173 -3.10 -2.41 1.65
N MET A 174 -2.11 -2.98 2.32
CA MET A 174 -2.24 -3.35 3.71
C MET A 174 -2.18 -2.10 4.59
N LEU A 175 -3.18 -1.97 5.45
CA LEU A 175 -3.34 -0.87 6.38
C LEU A 175 -2.22 -0.88 7.45
N ALA A 176 -1.83 0.30 7.91
CA ALA A 176 -0.98 0.44 9.08
C ALA A 176 -1.69 -0.08 10.34
N SER A 177 -0.97 -0.62 11.31
CA SER A 177 -1.51 -1.33 12.48
C SER A 177 -2.59 -0.55 13.22
N ARG A 178 -2.41 0.76 13.35
CA ARG A 178 -3.33 1.67 14.06
C ARG A 178 -4.66 1.90 13.33
N ASN A 179 -4.72 1.58 12.04
CA ASN A 179 -5.88 1.75 11.17
C ASN A 179 -6.64 0.43 10.97
N LEU A 180 -6.17 -0.69 11.52
CA LEU A 180 -6.92 -1.95 11.50
C LEU A 180 -8.16 -1.77 12.37
N VAL A 181 -9.31 -2.18 11.84
CA VAL A 181 -10.62 -2.04 12.47
C VAL A 181 -11.31 -3.40 12.53
N ASP A 182 -12.01 -3.68 13.64
CA ASP A 182 -12.92 -4.83 13.65
C ASP A 182 -14.11 -4.50 12.75
N LEU A 183 -14.53 -5.44 11.90
CA LEU A 183 -15.68 -5.22 11.01
C LEU A 183 -16.97 -4.93 11.79
N GLY A 184 -17.05 -5.36 13.06
CA GLY A 184 -18.17 -5.05 13.95
C GLY A 184 -18.35 -3.56 14.20
N GLU A 185 -17.30 -2.74 14.12
CA GLU A 185 -17.41 -1.27 14.22
C GLU A 185 -18.32 -0.70 13.13
N LEU A 186 -18.20 -1.24 11.92
CA LEU A 186 -18.93 -0.79 10.74
C LEU A 186 -20.26 -1.53 10.59
N MET A 187 -20.25 -2.85 10.76
CA MET A 187 -21.35 -3.72 10.37
C MET A 187 -22.40 -3.94 11.46
N ASP A 188 -22.06 -3.90 12.74
CA ASP A 188 -23.05 -4.15 13.81
C ASP A 188 -24.23 -3.15 13.78
N PRO A 189 -24.00 -1.82 13.58
CA PRO A 189 -25.11 -0.87 13.47
C PRO A 189 -26.01 -1.16 12.25
N ILE A 190 -25.41 -1.50 11.11
CA ILE A 190 -26.11 -1.80 9.85
C ILE A 190 -26.94 -3.08 10.00
N ALA A 191 -26.33 -4.14 10.51
CA ALA A 191 -26.95 -5.42 10.78
C ALA A 191 -28.17 -5.27 11.71
N LYS A 192 -28.04 -4.44 12.74
CA LYS A 192 -29.14 -4.12 13.66
C LYS A 192 -30.28 -3.36 12.99
N GLU A 193 -29.98 -2.38 12.14
CA GLU A 193 -30.99 -1.59 11.42
C GLU A 193 -31.75 -2.44 10.38
N GLN A 194 -31.03 -3.30 9.67
CA GLN A 194 -31.58 -4.12 8.59
C GLN A 194 -32.10 -5.49 9.07
N GLY A 195 -31.83 -5.87 10.31
CA GLY A 195 -32.35 -7.09 10.93
C GLY A 195 -31.70 -8.38 10.41
N PHE A 196 -30.41 -8.35 10.08
CA PHE A 196 -29.64 -9.54 9.69
C PHE A 196 -28.48 -9.80 10.65
N LEU A 197 -27.96 -11.02 10.62
CA LEU A 197 -26.71 -11.43 11.24
C LEU A 197 -25.98 -12.38 10.27
N PRO A 198 -24.64 -12.45 10.31
CA PRO A 198 -23.90 -13.50 9.62
C PRO A 198 -24.20 -14.87 10.24
N ASP A 199 -24.16 -15.91 9.40
CA ASP A 199 -24.59 -17.26 9.82
C ASP A 199 -23.55 -17.97 10.70
N ASP A 200 -22.26 -17.89 10.34
CA ASP A 200 -21.20 -18.76 10.89
C ASP A 200 -20.06 -18.00 11.62
N TYR A 201 -20.16 -16.68 11.80
CA TYR A 201 -19.15 -15.87 12.48
C TYR A 201 -19.78 -14.64 13.15
N GLN A 202 -18.98 -13.78 13.80
CA GLN A 202 -19.40 -12.44 14.24
C GLN A 202 -18.52 -11.40 13.56
N PHE A 203 -19.07 -10.23 13.17
CA PHE A 203 -18.28 -9.16 12.55
C PHE A 203 -17.09 -8.72 13.41
N GLN A 204 -17.22 -8.80 14.73
CA GLN A 204 -16.16 -8.47 15.69
C GLN A 204 -14.99 -9.49 15.71
N ASP A 205 -15.17 -10.65 15.09
CA ASP A 205 -14.14 -11.68 14.93
C ASP A 205 -13.37 -11.55 13.62
N LEU A 206 -13.66 -10.52 12.84
CA LEU A 206 -12.90 -10.13 11.66
C LEU A 206 -12.16 -8.81 11.92
N LEU A 207 -10.85 -8.80 11.69
CA LEU A 207 -9.99 -7.61 11.78
C LEU A 207 -9.50 -7.25 10.38
N GLU A 208 -10.08 -6.20 9.81
CA GLU A 208 -9.78 -5.73 8.46
C GLU A 208 -8.37 -5.17 8.38
N PHE A 209 -7.61 -5.60 7.37
CA PHE A 209 -6.29 -5.07 7.09
C PHE A 209 -6.06 -4.69 5.63
N CYS A 210 -6.95 -5.04 4.70
CA CYS A 210 -6.84 -4.65 3.29
C CYS A 210 -8.22 -4.50 2.66
N SER A 211 -8.69 -3.25 2.49
CA SER A 211 -9.96 -2.94 1.80
C SER A 211 -9.78 -2.90 0.28
N ASP A 212 -10.84 -3.23 -0.46
CA ASP A 212 -10.94 -2.96 -1.90
C ASP A 212 -11.56 -1.59 -2.24
N GLY A 213 -12.05 -0.86 -1.24
CA GLY A 213 -12.72 0.44 -1.40
C GLY A 213 -14.15 0.37 -1.96
N ALA A 214 -14.66 -0.83 -2.28
CA ALA A 214 -16.00 -1.09 -2.75
C ALA A 214 -16.87 -1.81 -1.69
N GLY A 215 -16.32 -2.04 -0.51
CA GLY A 215 -17.00 -2.61 0.64
C GLY A 215 -16.44 -3.96 1.04
N ASN A 216 -15.70 -4.65 0.17
CA ASN A 216 -15.09 -5.94 0.51
C ASN A 216 -13.72 -5.71 1.16
N CYS A 217 -13.23 -6.73 1.86
CA CYS A 217 -11.89 -6.66 2.42
C CYS A 217 -11.29 -8.03 2.70
N GLN A 218 -9.97 -8.08 2.74
CA GLN A 218 -9.25 -9.15 3.41
C GLN A 218 -9.16 -8.82 4.91
N ALA A 219 -9.55 -9.78 5.73
CA ALA A 219 -9.55 -9.66 7.18
C ALA A 219 -8.92 -10.88 7.85
N PHE A 220 -8.28 -10.66 8.99
CA PHE A 220 -7.93 -11.76 9.90
C PHE A 220 -9.21 -12.30 10.54
N HIS A 221 -9.40 -13.63 10.56
CA HIS A 221 -10.56 -14.29 11.14
C HIS A 221 -10.16 -15.12 12.36
N ARG A 222 -10.46 -14.62 13.56
CA ARG A 222 -10.15 -15.36 14.79
C ARG A 222 -11.28 -16.34 15.13
N HIS A 223 -10.91 -17.57 15.49
CA HIS A 223 -11.86 -18.53 16.07
C HIS A 223 -11.86 -18.51 17.61
N SER A 224 -10.85 -17.88 18.20
CA SER A 224 -10.68 -17.73 19.65
C SER A 224 -10.04 -16.39 19.97
N ARG A 225 -10.33 -15.85 21.15
CA ARG A 225 -9.69 -14.61 21.63
C ARG A 225 -8.19 -14.77 21.92
N ASP A 226 -7.74 -16.00 22.12
CA ASP A 226 -6.34 -16.32 22.37
C ASP A 226 -5.56 -16.64 21.07
N ASP A 227 -6.21 -16.48 19.91
CA ASP A 227 -5.56 -16.70 18.61
C ASP A 227 -4.56 -15.58 18.30
N ALA A 228 -3.28 -15.92 18.36
CA ALA A 228 -2.20 -14.96 18.21
C ALA A 228 -1.87 -14.65 16.73
N ASP A 229 -2.26 -15.53 15.81
CA ASP A 229 -2.01 -15.35 14.38
C ASP A 229 -3.07 -16.08 13.54
N PRO A 230 -4.31 -15.59 13.55
CA PRO A 230 -5.40 -16.18 12.77
C PRO A 230 -5.09 -16.18 11.27
N LEU A 231 -5.73 -17.09 10.55
CA LEU A 231 -5.74 -17.05 9.09
C LEU A 231 -6.56 -15.85 8.61
N THR A 232 -6.35 -15.49 7.34
CA THR A 232 -7.07 -14.41 6.69
C THR A 232 -8.16 -14.98 5.79
N VAL A 233 -9.24 -14.22 5.62
CA VAL A 233 -10.37 -14.55 4.73
C VAL A 233 -10.74 -13.33 3.90
N ASP A 234 -11.25 -13.59 2.71
CA ASP A 234 -11.94 -12.59 1.89
C ASP A 234 -13.37 -12.45 2.40
N TRP A 235 -13.76 -11.23 2.75
CA TRP A 235 -15.10 -10.90 3.22
C TRP A 235 -15.84 -10.06 2.19
N ASP A 236 -16.97 -10.58 1.72
CA ASP A 236 -17.84 -9.94 0.74
C ASP A 236 -19.01 -9.23 1.44
N HIS A 237 -19.14 -7.92 1.23
CA HIS A 237 -20.18 -7.13 1.88
C HIS A 237 -21.59 -7.37 1.33
N GLU A 238 -21.72 -7.81 0.07
CA GLU A 238 -23.01 -8.05 -0.59
C GLU A 238 -23.62 -9.36 -0.09
N THR A 239 -22.81 -10.42 -0.03
CA THR A 239 -23.25 -11.75 0.39
C THR A 239 -23.12 -11.94 1.90
N ARG A 240 -22.16 -11.26 2.53
CA ARG A 240 -21.70 -11.42 3.93
C ARG A 240 -21.03 -12.78 4.17
N GLU A 241 -20.55 -13.41 3.10
CA GLU A 241 -19.81 -14.66 3.16
C GLU A 241 -18.33 -14.38 3.42
N ILE A 242 -17.69 -15.32 4.12
CA ILE A 242 -16.23 -15.39 4.21
C ILE A 242 -15.75 -16.53 3.31
N SER A 243 -14.67 -16.31 2.58
CA SER A 243 -14.10 -17.33 1.70
C SER A 243 -12.57 -17.20 1.62
N GLY A 244 -11.92 -18.12 0.89
CA GLY A 244 -10.49 -18.00 0.59
C GLY A 244 -9.57 -17.98 1.81
N GLU A 245 -9.82 -18.86 2.79
CA GLU A 245 -8.99 -18.92 3.99
C GLU A 245 -7.52 -19.21 3.64
N MET A 246 -6.62 -18.29 4.02
CA MET A 246 -5.19 -18.40 3.70
C MET A 246 -4.28 -17.67 4.71
N PRO A 247 -3.00 -18.08 4.83
CA PRO A 247 -2.02 -17.35 5.63
C PRO A 247 -1.82 -15.90 5.15
N PHE A 248 -1.58 -14.99 6.09
CA PHE A 248 -1.39 -13.57 5.80
C PHE A 248 -0.30 -13.29 4.76
N PHE A 249 0.87 -13.91 4.88
CA PHE A 249 1.98 -13.65 3.96
C PHE A 249 1.78 -14.28 2.58
N GLU A 250 0.96 -15.33 2.46
CA GLU A 250 0.56 -15.85 1.16
C GLU A 250 -0.31 -14.82 0.43
N PHE A 251 -1.35 -14.29 1.10
CA PHE A 251 -2.16 -13.19 0.57
C PHE A 251 -1.32 -11.95 0.25
N ALA A 252 -0.43 -11.54 1.16
CA ALA A 252 0.36 -10.33 1.01
C ALA A 252 1.32 -10.42 -0.19
N ASP A 253 1.94 -11.57 -0.43
CA ASP A 253 2.84 -11.77 -1.57
C ASP A 253 2.05 -11.67 -2.89
N GLU A 254 0.92 -12.38 -3.01
CA GLU A 254 0.04 -12.32 -4.18
C GLU A 254 -0.51 -10.91 -4.43
N ARG A 255 -1.01 -10.26 -3.37
CA ARG A 255 -1.63 -8.94 -3.46
C ARG A 255 -0.64 -7.87 -3.90
N LEU A 256 0.56 -7.85 -3.31
CA LEU A 256 1.60 -6.88 -3.65
C LEU A 256 2.19 -7.17 -5.03
N LEU A 257 2.38 -8.45 -5.39
CA LEU A 257 2.83 -8.84 -6.72
C LEU A 257 1.86 -8.32 -7.80
N GLY A 258 0.56 -8.53 -7.63
CA GLY A 258 -0.46 -8.04 -8.56
C GLY A 258 -0.47 -6.50 -8.73
N GLN A 259 0.06 -5.75 -7.75
CA GLN A 259 0.22 -4.29 -7.85
C GLN A 259 1.43 -3.85 -8.68
N ILE A 260 2.37 -4.75 -9.00
CA ILE A 260 3.59 -4.42 -9.73
C ILE A 260 3.80 -5.23 -11.02
N LEU A 261 2.94 -6.21 -11.29
CA LEU A 261 2.86 -6.88 -12.58
C LEU A 261 2.28 -5.96 -13.66
N ASP A 262 2.54 -6.26 -14.92
CA ASP A 262 1.93 -5.51 -16.02
C ASP A 262 0.41 -5.72 -16.02
N GLU A 263 -0.33 -4.73 -16.51
CA GLU A 263 -1.77 -4.89 -16.69
C GLU A 263 -2.02 -5.88 -17.83
N GLU A 264 -2.93 -6.83 -17.62
CA GLU A 264 -3.37 -7.80 -18.63
C GLU A 264 -4.59 -7.30 -19.43
#